data_AF-A0A419GBF6-F1
#
_entry.id   AF-A0A419GBF6-F1
#
_cell.length_a   1.000
_cell.length_b   1.000
_cell.length_c   1.000
_cell.angle_alpha   90.00
_cell.angle_beta   90.00
_cell.angle_gamma   90.00
#
_symmetry.space_group_name_H-M   'P 1'
#
loop_
_entity.id
_entity.type
_entity.pdbx_description
1 polymer ?
#
loop_
_entity_poly.entity_id
_entity_poly.type
_entity_poly.pdbx_seq_one_letter_code
_entity_poly.pdbx_strand_id
1 'polypeptide(L)' 'MVKGKKTVKITVGSPVIMIDGEAKTMDVVPEIAEPGRVMLPARLVAEAFDATVTWDGATREVSIGKV' A
#
# COMPACT_ATOMS: atom_id res chain seq x y z
N MET A 1 -9.73 4.14 -1.33
CA MET A 1 -8.94 4.73 -2.45
C MET A 1 -9.46 4.16 -3.76
N VAL A 2 -9.58 4.98 -4.81
CA VAL A 2 -10.06 4.53 -6.13
C VAL A 2 -9.16 5.13 -7.21
N LYS A 3 -8.74 4.33 -8.19
CA LYS A 3 -7.96 4.76 -9.37
C LYS A 3 -8.48 4.04 -10.61
N GLY A 4 -9.14 4.75 -11.52
CA GLY A 4 -9.82 4.12 -12.65
C GLY A 4 -10.88 3.13 -12.17
N LYS A 5 -10.72 1.85 -12.49
CA LYS A 5 -11.60 0.76 -12.02
C LYS A 5 -11.12 0.09 -10.72
N LYS A 6 -9.88 0.36 -10.29
CA LYS A 6 -9.29 -0.26 -9.09
C LYS A 6 -9.83 0.39 -7.83
N THR A 7 -10.33 -0.42 -6.90
CA THR A 7 -10.82 0.01 -5.59
C THR A 7 -10.04 -0.66 -4.48
N VAL A 8 -9.46 0.15 -3.60
CA VAL A 8 -8.68 -0.33 -2.45
C VAL A 8 -9.30 0.23 -1.17
N LYS A 9 -9.77 -0.63 -0.26
CA LYS A 9 -10.30 -0.23 1.06
C LYS A 9 -9.36 -0.70 2.15
N ILE A 10 -8.98 0.24 3.00
CA ILE A 10 -8.06 0.04 4.12
C ILE A 10 -8.73 0.62 5.36
N THR A 11 -8.69 -0.11 6.46
CA THR A 11 -9.21 0.31 7.76
C THR A 11 -8.06 0.44 8.74
N VAL A 12 -7.95 1.58 9.41
CA VAL A 12 -6.92 1.82 10.44
C VAL A 12 -7.04 0.79 11.56
N GLY A 13 -5.91 0.21 11.97
CA GLY A 13 -5.85 -0.85 12.98
C GLY A 13 -6.32 -2.23 12.51
N SER A 14 -6.75 -2.38 11.26
CA SER A 14 -7.10 -3.68 10.68
C SER A 14 -5.93 -4.25 9.87
N PRO A 15 -5.56 -5.53 10.05
CA PRO A 15 -4.58 -6.19 9.21
C PRO A 15 -5.16 -6.60 7.84
N VAL A 16 -6.44 -6.33 7.57
CA VAL A 16 -7.11 -6.73 6.34
C VAL A 16 -7.26 -5.53 5.39
N ILE A 17 -6.81 -5.71 4.16
CA ILE A 17 -7.05 -4.81 3.03
C ILE A 17 -8.02 -5.46 2.05
N MET A 18 -8.92 -4.67 1.46
CA MET A 18 -9.77 -5.12 0.35
C MET A 18 -9.28 -4.51 -0.94
N ILE A 19 -8.94 -5.33 -1.94
CA ILE A 19 -8.54 -4.90 -3.28
C ILE A 19 -9.57 -5.47 -4.25
N ASP A 20 -10.33 -4.60 -4.92
CA ASP A 20 -11.43 -4.96 -5.83
C ASP A 20 -12.47 -5.94 -5.22
N GLY A 21 -12.63 -5.90 -3.89
CA GLY A 21 -13.54 -6.76 -3.15
C GLY A 21 -12.92 -8.05 -2.60
N GLU A 22 -11.66 -8.34 -2.97
CA GLU A 22 -10.91 -9.47 -2.42
C GLU A 22 -10.14 -9.07 -1.16
N ALA A 23 -10.24 -9.88 -0.11
CA ALA A 23 -9.55 -9.66 1.15
C ALA A 23 -8.11 -10.19 1.09
N LYS A 24 -7.14 -9.37 1.52
CA LYS A 24 -5.74 -9.75 1.67
C LYS A 24 -5.23 -9.32 3.05
N THR A 25 -4.33 -10.10 3.62
CA THR A 25 -3.70 -9.77 4.91
C THR A 25 -2.44 -8.95 4.67
N MET A 26 -2.28 -7.88 5.44
CA MET A 26 -1.09 -7.05 5.51
C MET A 26 -0.20 -7.51 6.66
N ASP A 27 1.10 -7.45 6.44
CA ASP A 27 2.14 -7.69 7.46
C ASP A 27 2.26 -6.52 8.44
N VAL A 28 1.98 -5.30 7.97
CA VAL A 28 1.99 -4.07 8.77
C VAL A 28 0.60 -3.45 8.77
N VAL A 29 0.08 -3.18 9.96
CA VAL A 29 -1.22 -2.51 10.14
C VAL A 29 -1.12 -1.01 9.85
N PRO A 30 -2.12 -0.42 9.17
CA PRO A 30 -2.24 1.03 9.02
C PRO A 30 -2.38 1.71 10.39
N GLU A 31 -1.63 2.79 10.58
CA GLU A 31 -1.62 3.56 11.82
C GLU A 31 -1.77 5.06 11.55
N ILE A 32 -2.18 5.82 12.57
CA ILE A 32 -2.21 7.28 12.51
C ILE A 32 -0.93 7.79 13.16
N ALA A 33 -0.11 8.50 12.40
CA ALA A 33 1.08 9.18 12.88
C ALA A 33 0.83 10.69 13.03
N GLU A 34 1.49 11.32 14.00
CA GLU A 34 1.48 12.77 14.17
C GLU A 34 2.01 13.48 12.89
N PRO A 35 1.37 14.57 12.40
CA PRO A 35 0.29 15.35 13.00
C PRO A 35 -1.12 14.95 12.51
N GLY A 36 -1.44 13.65 12.43
CA GLY A 36 -2.76 13.14 11.99
C GLY A 36 -2.77 12.56 10.57
N ARG A 37 -1.66 12.00 10.11
CA ARG A 37 -1.57 11.29 8.82
C ARG A 37 -1.75 9.79 9.01
N VAL A 38 -2.50 9.15 8.13
CA VAL A 38 -2.52 7.69 8.08
C VAL A 38 -1.27 7.20 7.35
N MET A 39 -0.45 6.42 8.04
CA MET A 39 0.71 5.73 7.47
C MET A 39 0.25 4.38 6.93
N LEU A 40 0.63 4.11 5.67
CA LEU A 40 0.27 2.89 4.97
C LEU A 40 1.53 2.15 4.50
N PRO A 41 1.50 0.81 4.41
CA PRO A 41 2.59 0.06 3.80
C PRO A 41 2.74 0.43 2.32
N ALA A 42 3.78 1.19 1.98
CA ALA A 42 3.93 1.81 0.65
C ALA A 42 3.95 0.77 -0.49
N ARG A 43 4.68 -0.35 -0.31
CA ARG A 43 4.77 -1.43 -1.30
C ARG A 43 3.40 -2.02 -1.61
N LEU A 44 2.64 -2.36 -0.57
CA LEU A 44 1.32 -2.97 -0.70
C LEU A 44 0.34 -2.06 -1.44
N VAL A 45 0.35 -0.76 -1.12
CA VAL A 45 -0.48 0.23 -1.81
C VAL A 45 -0.07 0.36 -3.28
N ALA A 46 1.22 0.40 -3.57
CA ALA A 46 1.72 0.48 -4.94
C ALA A 46 1.32 -0.74 -5.78
N GLU A 47 1.53 -1.95 -5.25
CA GLU A 47 1.16 -3.21 -5.91
C GLU A 47 -0.35 -3.36 -6.09
N ALA A 48 -1.16 -2.86 -5.15
CA ALA A 48 -2.62 -2.85 -5.28
C ALA A 48 -3.12 -2.00 -6.46
N PHE A 49 -2.28 -1.07 -6.94
CA PHE A 49 -2.53 -0.26 -8.14
C PHE A 49 -1.67 -0.68 -9.34
N ASP A 50 -1.27 -1.95 -9.37
CA ASP A 50 -0.54 -2.60 -10.46
C ASP A 50 0.84 -1.97 -10.75
N ALA A 51 1.44 -1.31 -9.75
CA ALA A 51 2.82 -0.84 -9.83
C ALA A 51 3.81 -1.92 -9.37
N THR A 52 5.00 -1.91 -9.96
CA THR A 52 6.14 -2.71 -9.51
C THR A 52 7.00 -1.88 -8.58
N VAL A 53 7.44 -2.49 -7.48
CA VAL A 53 8.33 -1.87 -6.49
C VAL A 53 9.65 -2.61 -6.47
N THR A 54 10.75 -1.92 -6.74
CA THR A 54 12.11 -2.46 -6.65
C THR A 54 12.90 -1.76 -5.55
N TRP A 55 13.81 -2.50 -4.93
CA TRP A 55 14.71 -1.99 -3.89
C TRP A 55 16.16 -2.17 -4.34
N ASP A 56 16.90 -1.07 -4.33
CA ASP A 56 18.36 -1.08 -4.43
C ASP A 56 18.95 -0.93 -3.02
N GLY A 57 19.53 -2.02 -2.50
CA GLY A 57 20.12 -2.05 -1.17
C GLY A 57 21.45 -1.29 -1.07
N ALA A 58 22.15 -1.04 -2.17
CA ALA A 58 23.42 -0.33 -2.17
C ALA A 58 23.20 1.17 -2.01
N THR A 59 22.25 1.74 -2.74
CA THR A 59 21.89 3.16 -2.70
C THR A 59 20.81 3.49 -1.66
N ARG A 60 20.16 2.45 -1.10
CA ARG A 60 18.98 2.56 -0.23
C ARG A 60 17.82 3.24 -0.95
N GLU A 61 17.64 2.95 -2.22
CA GLU A 61 16.64 3.57 -3.09
C GLU A 61 15.46 2.62 -3.36
N VAL A 62 14.26 3.18 -3.32
CA VAL A 62 13.03 2.50 -3.74
C VAL A 62 12.59 3.09 -5.08
N SER A 63 12.44 2.27 -6.10
CA SER A 63 11.85 2.67 -7.38
C SER A 63 10.44 2.09 -7.52
N ILE A 64 9.47 2.94 -7.85
CA ILE A 64 8.07 2.55 -8.05
C ILE A 64 7.66 2.98 -9.46
N GLY A 65 7.24 2.03 -10.28
CA GLY A 65 6.91 2.28 -11.68
C GLY A 65 5.97 1.23 -12.26
N LYS A 66 5.43 1.53 -13.44
CA LYS A 66 4.70 0.56 -14.25
C LYS A 66 5.68 -0.02 -15.26
N VAL A 67 5.69 -1.35 -15.41
CA VAL A 67 6.40 -2.00 -16.52
C VAL A 67 5.77 -1.58 -17.84
#